data_AF-A0A6N3UZB8-F1
#
_entry.id   AF-A0A6N3UZB8-F1
#
_cell.length_a   1.000
_cell.length_b   1.000
_cell.length_c   1.000
_cell.angle_alpha   90.00
_cell.angle_beta   90.00
_cell.angle_gamma   90.00
#
_symmetry.space_group_name_H-M   'P 1'
#
loop_
_entity.id
_entity.type
_entity.pdbx_description
1 polymer ?
#
loop_
_entity_poly.entity_id
_entity_poly.type
_entity_poly.pdbx_seq_one_letter_code
_entity_poly.pdbx_strand_id
1 'polypeptide(L)'
;MKSSEKRIKTLPLLIVSLSVIAVAAVTIILLLFTNGNNTAGSSGYIMPAKPRFIYSKNNVLYMYDDGTAKCISELPAEDYTLTNDGNKLFYLSDNSLWCGNIENEEIKTEKIADEVAFYTVNSDGSKAMYSAKNGDVFVYSKGSEAKKIGTNCTTEYMSLYMSDNADKVMYITKNEQLKYCDGTNGKVIFVDYVNSYTIRCSENLSTVMYGKTDYTTDYPGQKVIVYSNFGENKEVFGECRIFRAYPEKNIMYYTDFRNDLYYYENGKSVKIRDNDNSGISASDEPVLVTSGGKGFLVTKKDKTEEIEFSVKASCVLITMREISADGNTLIFTASGDGNSKIYRLDLSDGSDKTPVAIDDDMDETRITLTSDKKVVYSKTEYGSPMRNIYVDGKLISENADSDNITYLDGSFYYIKNTYGTDEEEPTSVLTINQDGKETAIKDDVSRYCVLDKDNITMICDMKHKDGFRGGTLYIYKDGKIVKIDEEVTSIETAVKRYDKIDLDYYSMQ
;
A
#
# COMPACT_ATOMS: atom_id res chain seq x y z
N MET A 1 61.90 5.83 74.10
CA MET A 1 62.38 4.96 73.00
C MET A 1 61.18 4.48 72.20
N LYS A 2 61.29 4.58 70.87
CA LYS A 2 60.36 4.28 69.77
C LYS A 2 59.15 3.38 70.07
N SER A 3 57.95 3.84 69.68
CA SER A 3 56.83 2.95 69.32
C SER A 3 56.36 3.31 67.92
N SER A 4 56.40 2.31 67.05
CA SER A 4 56.22 2.35 65.60
C SER A 4 54.75 2.42 65.19
N GLU A 5 54.49 3.21 64.15
CA GLU A 5 53.29 3.20 63.33
C GLU A 5 52.87 1.77 62.90
N LYS A 6 51.58 1.45 63.05
CA LYS A 6 50.89 0.50 62.16
C LYS A 6 49.78 1.27 61.43
N ARG A 7 50.07 1.69 60.20
CA ARG A 7 49.10 2.22 59.24
C ARG A 7 48.14 1.10 58.82
N ILE A 8 46.83 1.30 59.01
CA ILE A 8 45.79 0.51 58.33
C ILE A 8 45.55 1.18 56.97
N LYS A 9 46.16 0.62 55.91
CA LYS A 9 45.98 1.01 54.51
C LYS A 9 44.82 0.22 53.86
N THR A 10 43.58 0.40 54.31
CA THR A 10 42.42 -0.28 53.66
C THR A 10 41.16 0.57 53.53
N LEU A 11 41.18 1.86 53.89
CA LEU A 11 39.98 2.71 53.78
C LEU A 11 39.65 3.21 52.35
N PRO A 12 40.60 3.47 51.43
CA PRO A 12 40.25 3.97 50.09
C PRO A 12 39.57 2.92 49.19
N LEU A 13 39.89 1.64 49.37
CA LEU A 13 39.35 0.55 48.54
C LEU A 13 37.89 0.21 48.89
N LEU A 14 37.48 0.42 50.14
CA LEU A 14 36.12 0.13 50.62
C LEU A 14 35.12 1.23 50.19
N ILE A 15 35.56 2.48 50.11
CA ILE A 15 34.71 3.59 49.63
C ILE A 15 34.53 3.52 48.11
N VAL A 16 35.57 3.12 47.36
CA VAL A 16 35.48 2.91 45.91
C VAL A 16 34.65 1.66 45.57
N SER A 17 34.74 0.57 46.34
CA SER A 17 33.90 -0.61 46.07
C SER A 17 32.42 -0.39 46.42
N LEU A 18 32.10 0.34 47.50
CA LEU A 18 30.71 0.68 47.85
C LEU A 18 30.05 1.66 46.87
N SER A 19 30.81 2.59 46.30
CA SER A 19 30.28 3.52 45.29
C SER A 19 30.08 2.85 43.92
N VAL A 20 30.94 1.91 43.53
CA VAL A 20 30.74 1.11 42.30
C VAL A 20 29.55 0.16 42.43
N ILE A 21 29.33 -0.45 43.61
CA ILE A 21 28.16 -1.32 43.84
C ILE A 21 26.85 -0.52 43.90
N ALA A 22 26.86 0.69 44.48
CA ALA A 22 25.69 1.57 44.49
C ALA A 22 25.32 2.05 43.07
N VAL A 23 26.31 2.40 42.24
CA VAL A 23 26.07 2.78 40.84
C VAL A 23 25.55 1.59 40.05
N ALA A 24 26.17 0.41 40.17
CA ALA A 24 25.71 -0.81 39.47
C ALA A 24 24.30 -1.24 39.90
N ALA A 25 23.95 -1.12 41.19
CA ALA A 25 22.61 -1.43 41.67
C ALA A 25 21.57 -0.44 41.14
N VAL A 26 21.88 0.85 41.03
CA VAL A 26 20.99 1.86 40.43
C VAL A 26 20.83 1.62 38.92
N THR A 27 21.88 1.21 38.20
CA THR A 27 21.78 0.87 36.77
C THR A 27 20.95 -0.40 36.55
N ILE A 28 21.12 -1.42 37.39
CA ILE A 28 20.33 -2.67 37.33
C ILE A 28 18.87 -2.42 37.70
N ILE A 29 18.60 -1.55 38.69
CA ILE A 29 17.24 -1.16 39.05
C ILE A 29 16.58 -0.34 37.92
N LEU A 30 17.31 0.57 37.25
CA LEU A 30 16.83 1.26 36.04
C LEU A 30 16.55 0.29 34.88
N LEU A 31 17.39 -0.72 34.68
CA LEU A 31 17.20 -1.78 33.67
C LEU A 31 16.05 -2.76 34.00
N LEU A 32 15.69 -2.89 35.27
CA LEU A 32 14.56 -3.71 35.72
C LEU A 32 13.25 -2.93 35.71
N PHE A 33 13.27 -1.60 35.91
CA PHE A 33 12.10 -0.73 35.75
C PHE A 33 11.76 -0.40 34.28
N THR A 34 12.68 -0.64 33.34
CA THR A 34 12.38 -0.63 31.89
C THR A 34 11.87 -1.98 31.37
N ASN A 35 11.90 -3.04 32.18
CA ASN A 35 11.43 -4.38 31.82
C ASN A 35 10.26 -4.85 32.70
N GLY A 36 9.27 -3.97 32.85
CA GLY A 36 7.93 -4.35 33.30
C GLY A 36 7.16 -4.99 32.15
N ASN A 37 6.85 -6.28 32.27
CA ASN A 37 6.04 -7.08 31.35
C ASN A 37 4.83 -6.31 30.80
N ASN A 38 4.89 -5.98 29.51
CA ASN A 38 3.75 -5.97 28.59
C ASN A 38 4.30 -6.35 27.21
N THR A 39 3.81 -7.46 26.66
CA THR A 39 4.03 -7.90 25.29
C THR A 39 3.40 -6.91 24.31
N ALA A 40 4.20 -6.02 23.70
CA ALA A 40 3.98 -5.42 22.39
C ALA A 40 5.16 -4.48 22.01
N GLY A 41 5.68 -4.63 20.79
CA GLY A 41 6.48 -3.61 20.10
C GLY A 41 7.99 -3.71 20.32
N SER A 42 8.71 -4.30 19.35
CA SER A 42 10.14 -4.07 19.20
C SER A 42 10.38 -2.60 18.85
N SER A 43 10.71 -1.76 19.82
CA SER A 43 11.33 -0.46 19.53
C SER A 43 12.80 -0.69 19.21
N GLY A 44 13.07 -1.23 18.03
CA GLY A 44 14.40 -1.12 17.43
C GLY A 44 14.65 0.36 17.16
N TYR A 45 15.71 0.92 17.73
CA TYR A 45 16.24 2.19 17.27
C TYR A 45 16.74 1.98 15.84
N ILE A 46 15.90 2.32 14.85
CA ILE A 46 16.26 2.38 13.44
C ILE A 46 17.04 3.69 13.27
N MET A 47 18.32 3.64 12.88
CA MET A 47 19.01 4.84 12.37
C MET A 47 18.15 5.45 11.26
N PRO A 48 18.04 6.79 11.11
CA PRO A 48 17.32 7.36 9.98
C PRO A 48 17.93 6.79 8.70
N ALA A 49 17.15 5.97 7.99
CA ALA A 49 17.61 5.30 6.80
C ALA A 49 18.08 6.39 5.82
N LYS A 50 19.28 6.24 5.28
CA LYS A 50 19.75 7.14 4.22
C LYS A 50 18.71 7.15 3.10
N PRO A 51 18.21 8.32 2.66
CA PRO A 51 17.12 8.36 1.69
C PRO A 51 17.59 7.75 0.37
N ARG A 52 16.78 6.80 -0.10
CA ARG A 52 17.05 6.07 -1.33
C ARG A 52 15.74 5.86 -2.10
N PHE A 53 15.72 6.26 -3.36
CA PHE A 53 14.50 6.25 -4.16
C PHE A 53 14.82 6.27 -5.66
N ILE A 54 13.84 5.85 -6.45
CA ILE A 54 13.90 5.88 -7.92
C ILE A 54 13.15 7.10 -8.42
N TYR A 55 13.71 7.77 -9.42
CA TYR A 55 13.06 8.83 -10.18
C TYR A 55 13.34 8.63 -11.66
N SER A 56 12.64 9.38 -12.52
CA SER A 56 12.87 9.30 -13.95
C SER A 56 13.00 10.65 -14.64
N LYS A 57 13.70 10.62 -15.78
CA LYS A 57 13.80 11.73 -16.74
C LYS A 57 13.40 11.23 -18.10
N ASN A 58 12.24 11.66 -18.60
CA ASN A 58 11.68 11.16 -19.87
C ASN A 58 11.66 9.61 -19.90
N ASN A 59 11.21 9.02 -18.80
CA ASN A 59 11.15 7.57 -18.53
C ASN A 59 12.52 6.85 -18.45
N VAL A 60 13.65 7.55 -18.51
CA VAL A 60 14.96 6.97 -18.17
C VAL A 60 15.06 6.91 -16.64
N LEU A 61 15.36 5.74 -16.08
CA LEU A 61 15.35 5.48 -14.64
C LEU A 61 16.68 5.86 -14.00
N TYR A 62 16.59 6.54 -12.86
CA TYR A 62 17.72 6.92 -12.03
C TYR A 62 17.49 6.47 -10.58
N MET A 63 18.57 6.08 -9.91
CA MET A 63 18.59 5.83 -8.47
C MET A 63 19.26 7.02 -7.78
N TYR A 64 18.60 7.59 -6.79
CA TYR A 64 19.26 8.45 -5.82
C TYR A 64 19.65 7.63 -4.60
N ASP A 65 20.91 7.72 -4.19
CA ASP A 65 21.45 7.12 -2.97
C ASP A 65 22.35 8.14 -2.24
N ASP A 66 21.82 8.70 -1.15
CA ASP A 66 22.53 9.57 -0.19
C ASP A 66 23.49 10.61 -0.79
N GLY A 67 22.99 11.39 -1.76
CA GLY A 67 23.74 12.48 -2.40
C GLY A 67 24.31 12.13 -3.77
N THR A 68 24.20 10.87 -4.21
CA THR A 68 24.62 10.45 -5.55
C THR A 68 23.43 9.99 -6.37
N ALA A 69 23.25 10.57 -7.54
CA ALA A 69 22.32 10.09 -8.56
C ALA A 69 23.06 9.21 -9.59
N LYS A 70 22.51 8.05 -9.91
CA LYS A 70 23.07 7.12 -10.91
C LYS A 70 22.00 6.70 -11.90
N CYS A 71 22.34 6.76 -13.18
CA CYS A 71 21.49 6.24 -14.25
C CYS A 71 21.41 4.71 -14.14
N ILE A 72 20.21 4.15 -14.22
CA ILE A 72 19.96 2.71 -14.17
C ILE A 72 19.66 2.16 -15.57
N SER A 73 18.73 2.81 -16.29
CA SER A 73 18.38 2.42 -17.65
C SER A 73 19.09 3.33 -18.66
N GLU A 74 19.71 2.77 -19.69
CA GLU A 74 20.36 3.59 -20.74
C GLU A 74 19.34 4.20 -21.71
N LEU A 75 18.18 3.56 -21.83
CA LEU A 75 17.06 3.97 -22.67
C LEU A 75 15.80 4.15 -21.80
N PRO A 76 14.75 4.80 -22.34
CA PRO A 76 13.46 4.93 -21.66
C PRO A 76 12.90 3.56 -21.27
N ALA A 77 12.53 3.41 -20.00
CA ALA A 77 11.84 2.24 -19.50
C ALA A 77 10.33 2.37 -19.76
N GLU A 78 9.75 1.34 -20.37
CA GLU A 78 8.31 1.25 -20.65
C GLU A 78 7.53 0.79 -19.41
N ASP A 79 8.16 -0.03 -18.59
CA ASP A 79 7.61 -0.59 -17.36
C ASP A 79 8.75 -0.99 -16.41
N TYR A 80 8.49 -1.00 -15.10
CA TYR A 80 9.46 -1.41 -14.09
C TYR A 80 8.78 -2.04 -12.85
N THR A 81 9.51 -2.90 -12.15
CA THR A 81 9.08 -3.51 -10.89
C THR A 81 10.24 -3.56 -9.91
N LEU A 82 10.05 -2.93 -8.75
CA LEU A 82 10.94 -3.04 -7.61
C LEU A 82 10.55 -4.27 -6.77
N THR A 83 11.53 -5.08 -6.37
CA THR A 83 11.26 -6.22 -5.49
C THR A 83 10.80 -5.77 -4.10
N ASN A 84 10.06 -6.62 -3.39
CA ASN A 84 9.48 -6.26 -2.08
C ASN A 84 10.54 -5.91 -1.03
N ASP A 85 11.73 -6.50 -1.15
CA ASP A 85 12.89 -6.20 -0.30
C ASP A 85 13.62 -4.91 -0.69
N GLY A 86 13.29 -4.28 -1.82
CA GLY A 86 13.92 -3.06 -2.32
C GLY A 86 15.30 -3.27 -2.97
N ASN A 87 15.75 -4.50 -3.17
CA ASN A 87 17.14 -4.78 -3.56
C ASN A 87 17.36 -4.90 -5.06
N LYS A 88 16.33 -5.20 -5.85
CA LYS A 88 16.44 -5.38 -7.30
C LYS A 88 15.35 -4.63 -8.05
N LEU A 89 15.72 -4.11 -9.21
CA LEU A 89 14.82 -3.45 -10.13
C LEU A 89 14.78 -4.22 -11.44
N PHE A 90 13.60 -4.67 -11.83
CA PHE A 90 13.35 -5.20 -13.16
C PHE A 90 12.73 -4.11 -14.02
N TYR A 91 13.09 -4.03 -15.29
CA TYR A 91 12.52 -3.04 -16.19
C TYR A 91 12.51 -3.53 -17.64
N LEU A 92 11.49 -3.10 -18.38
CA LEU A 92 11.39 -3.26 -19.83
C LEU A 92 11.92 -2.01 -20.51
N SER A 93 12.90 -2.18 -21.38
CA SER A 93 13.51 -1.10 -22.15
C SER A 93 13.92 -1.62 -23.51
N ASP A 94 13.44 -0.95 -24.56
CA ASP A 94 13.65 -1.36 -25.96
C ASP A 94 13.30 -2.84 -26.19
N ASN A 95 12.11 -3.24 -25.73
CA ASN A 95 11.60 -4.61 -25.80
C ASN A 95 12.48 -5.69 -25.13
N SER A 96 13.46 -5.28 -24.33
CA SER A 96 14.33 -6.19 -23.59
C SER A 96 13.99 -6.12 -22.10
N LEU A 97 13.98 -7.27 -21.44
CA LEU A 97 13.84 -7.35 -19.99
C LEU A 97 15.21 -7.31 -19.34
N TRP A 98 15.38 -6.39 -18.40
CA TRP A 98 16.60 -6.17 -17.64
C TRP A 98 16.37 -6.34 -16.14
N CYS A 99 17.42 -6.70 -15.41
CA CYS A 99 17.45 -6.73 -13.96
C CYS A 99 18.68 -5.98 -13.45
N GLY A 100 18.47 -4.99 -12.60
CA GLY A 100 19.52 -4.27 -11.88
C GLY A 100 19.58 -4.70 -10.42
N ASN A 101 20.74 -5.14 -9.94
CA ASN A 101 20.95 -5.22 -8.49
C ASN A 101 21.30 -3.82 -7.98
N ILE A 102 20.37 -3.23 -7.25
CA ILE A 102 20.49 -1.85 -6.79
C ILE A 102 21.04 -1.78 -5.37
N GLU A 103 21.08 -2.86 -4.59
CA GLU A 103 21.69 -2.90 -3.24
C GLU A 103 23.18 -2.49 -3.26
N ASN A 104 23.88 -2.78 -4.35
CA ASN A 104 25.30 -2.50 -4.49
C ASN A 104 25.57 -1.03 -4.79
N GLU A 105 26.72 -0.51 -4.29
CA GLU A 105 27.18 0.84 -4.65
C GLU A 105 27.33 1.00 -6.18
N GLU A 106 27.80 -0.03 -6.87
CA GLU A 106 27.82 -0.09 -8.34
C GLU A 106 26.58 -0.84 -8.83
N ILE A 107 25.63 -0.09 -9.41
CA ILE A 107 24.43 -0.68 -10.02
C ILE A 107 24.86 -1.40 -11.30
N LYS A 108 24.77 -2.72 -11.29
CA LYS A 108 25.00 -3.57 -12.47
C LYS A 108 23.67 -4.08 -12.98
N THR A 109 23.42 -3.84 -14.25
CA THR A 109 22.24 -4.34 -14.95
C THR A 109 22.62 -5.53 -15.82
N GLU A 110 21.78 -6.56 -15.81
CA GLU A 110 21.90 -7.75 -16.64
C GLU A 110 20.66 -7.86 -17.53
N LYS A 111 20.89 -8.13 -18.82
CA LYS A 111 19.81 -8.44 -19.76
C LYS A 111 19.35 -9.88 -19.56
N ILE A 112 18.05 -10.06 -19.35
CA ILE A 112 17.43 -11.38 -19.16
C ILE A 112 16.95 -11.94 -20.50
N ALA A 113 16.25 -11.12 -21.29
CA ALA A 113 15.62 -11.59 -22.53
C ALA A 113 15.39 -10.45 -23.53
N ASP A 114 15.27 -10.84 -24.80
CA ASP A 114 14.88 -10.01 -25.94
C ASP A 114 13.41 -10.23 -26.31
N GLU A 115 12.83 -9.24 -27.00
CA GLU A 115 11.47 -9.29 -27.54
C GLU A 115 10.42 -9.67 -26.48
N VAL A 116 10.51 -9.07 -25.30
CA VAL A 116 9.57 -9.28 -24.19
C VAL A 116 8.38 -8.34 -24.33
N ALA A 117 7.17 -8.90 -24.14
CA ALA A 117 5.92 -8.14 -24.13
C ALA A 117 5.50 -7.77 -22.70
N PHE A 118 5.54 -8.73 -21.77
CA PHE A 118 5.17 -8.55 -20.37
C PHE A 118 6.02 -9.45 -19.49
N TYR A 119 6.12 -9.10 -18.21
CA TYR A 119 6.81 -9.88 -17.20
C TYR A 119 6.16 -9.74 -15.83
N THR A 120 6.48 -10.65 -14.92
CA THR A 120 6.20 -10.57 -13.49
C THR A 120 7.37 -11.18 -12.73
N VAL A 121 7.62 -10.72 -11.51
CA VAL A 121 8.75 -11.13 -10.68
C VAL A 121 8.27 -11.64 -9.33
N ASN A 122 9.06 -12.52 -8.71
CA ASN A 122 8.78 -12.96 -7.34
C ASN A 122 9.32 -11.95 -6.31
N SER A 123 8.97 -12.15 -5.04
CA SER A 123 9.19 -11.17 -3.96
C SER A 123 10.66 -10.76 -3.76
N ASP A 124 11.61 -11.70 -3.93
CA ASP A 124 13.05 -11.49 -3.78
C ASP A 124 13.78 -11.25 -5.13
N GLY A 125 13.05 -11.27 -6.25
CA GLY A 125 13.58 -11.15 -7.60
C GLY A 125 14.63 -12.21 -7.97
N SER A 126 14.58 -13.40 -7.38
CA SER A 126 15.37 -14.55 -7.83
C SER A 126 14.77 -15.23 -9.07
N LYS A 127 13.49 -14.99 -9.34
CA LYS A 127 12.74 -15.59 -10.44
C LYS A 127 11.87 -14.56 -11.15
N ALA A 128 11.70 -14.75 -12.44
CA ALA A 128 10.81 -13.95 -13.27
C ALA A 128 10.07 -14.85 -14.24
N MET A 129 8.83 -14.53 -14.54
CA MET A 129 8.07 -15.09 -15.64
C MET A 129 7.86 -14.01 -16.68
N TYR A 130 8.06 -14.32 -17.95
CA TYR A 130 7.86 -13.35 -19.02
C TYR A 130 7.22 -13.98 -20.26
N SER A 131 6.47 -13.18 -21.00
CA SER A 131 5.95 -13.52 -22.32
C SER A 131 6.76 -12.80 -23.39
N ALA A 132 7.28 -13.54 -24.36
CA ALA A 132 7.85 -12.97 -25.57
C ALA A 132 6.73 -12.45 -26.50
N LYS A 133 7.05 -11.50 -27.38
CA LYS A 133 6.09 -10.92 -28.35
C LYS A 133 5.48 -11.92 -29.31
N ASN A 134 6.14 -13.05 -29.54
CA ASN A 134 5.58 -14.15 -30.32
C ASN A 134 4.50 -14.96 -29.55
N GLY A 135 4.31 -14.70 -28.26
CA GLY A 135 3.37 -15.40 -27.36
C GLY A 135 3.98 -16.59 -26.63
N ASP A 136 5.28 -16.83 -26.73
CA ASP A 136 5.97 -17.84 -25.91
C ASP A 136 6.13 -17.36 -24.47
N VAL A 137 6.06 -18.28 -23.52
CA VAL A 137 6.13 -17.99 -22.09
C VAL A 137 7.31 -18.71 -21.47
N PHE A 138 8.08 -17.99 -20.67
CA PHE A 138 9.31 -18.48 -20.05
C PHE A 138 9.32 -18.21 -18.54
N VAL A 139 10.00 -19.08 -17.82
CA VAL A 139 10.40 -18.87 -16.42
C VAL A 139 11.92 -18.78 -16.37
N TYR A 140 12.40 -17.65 -15.85
CA TYR A 140 13.80 -17.38 -15.55
C TYR A 140 14.08 -17.62 -14.07
N SER A 141 15.25 -18.15 -13.76
CA SER A 141 15.79 -18.25 -12.41
C SER A 141 17.23 -17.80 -12.43
N LYS A 142 17.63 -16.98 -11.46
CA LYS A 142 18.98 -16.41 -11.41
C LYS A 142 20.05 -17.49 -11.49
N GLY A 143 21.01 -17.31 -12.40
CA GLY A 143 22.11 -18.25 -12.64
C GLY A 143 21.72 -19.49 -13.46
N SER A 144 20.52 -19.52 -14.04
CA SER A 144 20.05 -20.59 -14.94
C SER A 144 19.52 -20.00 -16.24
N GLU A 145 19.54 -20.80 -17.31
CA GLU A 145 18.86 -20.44 -18.55
C GLU A 145 17.33 -20.41 -18.36
N ALA A 146 16.67 -19.47 -19.03
CA ALA A 146 15.22 -19.38 -19.00
C ALA A 146 14.58 -20.61 -19.67
N LYS A 147 13.58 -21.20 -19.02
CA LYS A 147 12.87 -22.38 -19.51
C LYS A 147 11.56 -21.97 -20.15
N LYS A 148 11.32 -22.42 -21.38
CA LYS A 148 10.02 -22.26 -22.05
C LYS A 148 8.99 -23.18 -21.40
N ILE A 149 7.91 -22.61 -20.90
CA ILE A 149 6.83 -23.32 -20.18
C ILE A 149 5.49 -23.25 -20.89
N GLY A 150 5.36 -22.40 -21.90
CA GLY A 150 4.08 -22.14 -22.54
C GLY A 150 4.19 -21.46 -23.90
N THR A 151 3.08 -21.46 -24.61
CA THR A 151 2.89 -20.80 -25.92
C THR A 151 1.50 -20.20 -26.01
N ASN A 152 1.31 -19.37 -27.04
CA ASN A 152 0.06 -18.70 -27.38
C ASN A 152 -0.45 -17.72 -26.31
N CYS A 153 0.44 -17.15 -25.50
CA CYS A 153 0.10 -16.07 -24.57
C CYS A 153 -0.40 -14.84 -25.32
N THR A 154 -1.39 -14.14 -24.76
CA THR A 154 -1.76 -12.81 -25.25
C THR A 154 -0.64 -11.81 -24.96
N THR A 155 -0.46 -10.86 -25.87
CA THR A 155 0.52 -9.77 -25.78
C THR A 155 -0.17 -8.40 -25.84
N GLU A 156 -1.50 -8.36 -25.70
CA GLU A 156 -2.30 -7.14 -25.71
C GLU A 156 -2.45 -6.52 -24.31
N TYR A 157 -2.34 -7.34 -23.26
CA TYR A 157 -2.43 -6.91 -21.86
C TYR A 157 -1.65 -7.88 -20.96
N MET A 158 -1.18 -7.38 -19.80
CA MET A 158 -0.45 -8.21 -18.84
C MET A 158 -1.35 -9.35 -18.37
N SER A 159 -0.85 -10.57 -18.55
CA SER A 159 -1.63 -11.79 -18.38
C SER A 159 -0.84 -12.90 -17.68
N LEU A 160 0.16 -12.54 -16.87
CA LEU A 160 1.08 -13.47 -16.23
C LEU A 160 0.85 -13.47 -14.72
N TYR A 161 0.80 -14.66 -14.13
CA TYR A 161 0.73 -14.84 -12.68
C TYR A 161 1.72 -15.93 -12.29
N MET A 162 2.47 -15.70 -11.23
CA MET A 162 3.54 -16.59 -10.80
C MET A 162 3.53 -16.71 -9.29
N SER A 163 3.59 -17.93 -8.77
CA SER A 163 3.83 -18.16 -7.34
C SER A 163 5.23 -17.69 -6.95
N ASP A 164 5.48 -17.35 -5.69
CA ASP A 164 6.80 -16.85 -5.27
C ASP A 164 7.97 -17.81 -5.58
N ASN A 165 7.73 -19.12 -5.52
CA ASN A 165 8.70 -20.17 -5.89
C ASN A 165 8.79 -20.46 -7.40
N ALA A 166 7.92 -19.84 -8.20
CA ALA A 166 7.69 -20.11 -9.62
C ALA A 166 7.37 -21.58 -9.96
N ASP A 167 6.92 -22.38 -9.00
CA ASP A 167 6.51 -23.77 -9.24
C ASP A 167 5.06 -23.89 -9.72
N LYS A 168 4.27 -22.82 -9.57
CA LYS A 168 2.96 -22.63 -10.18
C LYS A 168 2.94 -21.33 -10.96
N VAL A 169 2.34 -21.38 -12.14
CA VAL A 169 2.22 -20.25 -13.04
C VAL A 169 0.87 -20.26 -13.74
N MET A 170 0.36 -19.08 -14.07
CA MET A 170 -0.78 -18.93 -14.96
C MET A 170 -0.51 -17.91 -16.05
N TYR A 171 -1.14 -18.14 -17.19
CA TYR A 171 -1.22 -17.11 -18.21
C TYR A 171 -2.48 -17.20 -19.06
N ILE A 172 -2.88 -16.06 -19.63
CA ILE A 172 -4.03 -15.97 -20.56
C ILE A 172 -3.53 -16.08 -22.00
N THR A 173 -4.19 -16.92 -22.79
CA THR A 173 -3.86 -17.12 -24.20
C THR A 173 -4.58 -16.15 -25.12
N LYS A 174 -4.13 -16.05 -26.38
CA LYS A 174 -4.81 -15.27 -27.44
C LYS A 174 -6.26 -15.68 -27.70
N ASN A 175 -6.64 -16.91 -27.31
CA ASN A 175 -8.00 -17.42 -27.45
C ASN A 175 -8.79 -17.30 -26.14
N GLU A 176 -8.42 -16.38 -25.26
CA GLU A 176 -9.11 -16.12 -23.99
C GLU A 176 -9.19 -17.35 -23.07
N GLN A 177 -8.13 -18.18 -23.08
CA GLN A 177 -8.02 -19.32 -22.16
C GLN A 177 -6.99 -19.03 -21.07
N LEU A 178 -7.38 -19.22 -19.80
CA LEU A 178 -6.50 -19.28 -18.66
C LEU A 178 -5.85 -20.66 -18.60
N LYS A 179 -4.53 -20.70 -18.69
CA LYS A 179 -3.73 -21.91 -18.49
C LYS A 179 -3.07 -21.86 -17.12
N TYR A 180 -3.29 -22.88 -16.30
CA TYR A 180 -2.59 -23.09 -15.03
C TYR A 180 -1.60 -24.25 -15.22
N CYS A 181 -0.32 -24.00 -14.95
CA CYS A 181 0.77 -24.93 -15.24
C CYS A 181 1.70 -25.12 -14.04
N ASP A 182 2.40 -26.25 -14.04
CA ASP A 182 3.64 -26.44 -13.29
C ASP A 182 4.73 -25.55 -13.93
N GLY A 183 5.27 -24.60 -13.16
CA GLY A 183 6.27 -23.65 -13.65
C GLY A 183 7.66 -24.25 -13.87
N THR A 184 7.91 -25.48 -13.40
CA THR A 184 9.21 -26.16 -13.53
C THR A 184 9.39 -26.81 -14.90
N ASN A 185 8.29 -27.34 -15.46
CA ASN A 185 8.29 -28.17 -16.66
C ASN A 185 7.22 -27.77 -17.70
N GLY A 186 6.36 -26.80 -17.39
CA GLY A 186 5.28 -26.33 -18.27
C GLY A 186 4.10 -27.31 -18.40
N LYS A 187 4.03 -28.36 -17.57
CA LYS A 187 2.91 -29.30 -17.58
C LYS A 187 1.63 -28.55 -17.22
N VAL A 188 0.68 -28.56 -18.15
CA VAL A 188 -0.64 -28.00 -17.94
C VAL A 188 -1.39 -28.82 -16.90
N ILE A 189 -1.89 -28.13 -15.87
CA ILE A 189 -2.71 -28.71 -14.80
C ILE A 189 -4.19 -28.52 -15.15
N PHE A 190 -4.60 -27.31 -15.52
CA PHE A 190 -5.92 -27.07 -16.11
C PHE A 190 -5.90 -25.97 -17.17
N VAL A 191 -6.92 -26.00 -18.02
CA VAL A 191 -7.24 -24.93 -18.97
C VAL A 191 -8.71 -24.59 -18.81
N ASP A 192 -9.03 -23.32 -18.71
CA ASP A 192 -10.41 -22.85 -18.73
C ASP A 192 -10.56 -21.62 -19.61
N TYR A 193 -11.76 -21.39 -20.11
CA TYR A 193 -12.07 -20.19 -20.87
C TYR A 193 -12.42 -19.06 -19.91
N VAL A 194 -11.73 -17.92 -20.06
CA VAL A 194 -11.87 -16.71 -19.25
C VAL A 194 -12.17 -15.53 -20.16
N ASN A 195 -13.33 -14.92 -19.99
CA ASN A 195 -13.70 -13.68 -20.67
C ASN A 195 -13.95 -12.53 -19.67
N SER A 196 -13.51 -12.72 -18.44
CA SER A 196 -13.45 -11.68 -17.42
C SER A 196 -12.00 -11.33 -17.16
N TYR A 197 -11.72 -10.03 -17.13
CA TYR A 197 -10.42 -9.49 -16.74
C TYR A 197 -10.16 -9.55 -15.22
N THR A 198 -11.09 -10.09 -14.44
CA THR A 198 -11.05 -10.04 -12.98
C THR A 198 -10.70 -11.41 -12.40
N ILE A 199 -9.43 -11.80 -12.55
CA ILE A 199 -8.86 -12.97 -11.86
C ILE A 199 -8.40 -12.52 -10.47
N ARG A 200 -8.68 -13.36 -9.46
CA ARG A 200 -8.23 -13.20 -8.07
C ARG A 200 -7.55 -14.51 -7.67
N CYS A 201 -6.28 -14.46 -7.28
CA CYS A 201 -5.54 -15.64 -6.89
C CYS A 201 -4.74 -15.40 -5.61
N SER A 202 -4.43 -16.48 -4.89
CA SER A 202 -3.50 -16.42 -3.76
C SER A 202 -2.07 -16.28 -4.27
N GLU A 203 -1.15 -15.77 -3.46
CA GLU A 203 0.27 -15.59 -3.78
C GLU A 203 0.93 -16.90 -4.21
N ASN A 204 0.55 -18.01 -3.58
CA ASN A 204 1.04 -19.35 -3.95
C ASN A 204 0.26 -20.00 -5.12
N LEU A 205 -0.74 -19.29 -5.67
CA LEU A 205 -1.67 -19.75 -6.69
C LEU A 205 -2.41 -21.08 -6.35
N SER A 206 -2.55 -21.41 -5.06
CA SER A 206 -3.33 -22.57 -4.61
C SER A 206 -4.84 -22.39 -4.79
N THR A 207 -5.30 -21.14 -4.77
CA THR A 207 -6.70 -20.76 -4.98
C THR A 207 -6.80 -19.71 -6.08
N VAL A 208 -7.70 -19.91 -7.03
CA VAL A 208 -7.95 -19.02 -8.17
C VAL A 208 -9.45 -18.85 -8.35
N MET A 209 -9.93 -17.61 -8.31
CA MET A 209 -11.34 -17.23 -8.41
C MET A 209 -11.53 -16.23 -9.55
N TYR A 210 -12.51 -16.45 -10.40
CA TYR A 210 -12.85 -15.50 -11.47
C TYR A 210 -14.30 -15.64 -11.92
N GLY A 211 -14.83 -14.56 -12.47
CA GLY A 211 -16.12 -14.55 -13.16
C GLY A 211 -15.98 -14.97 -14.62
N LYS A 212 -17.05 -15.51 -15.21
CA LYS A 212 -17.14 -15.95 -16.61
C LYS A 212 -18.51 -15.64 -17.15
N THR A 213 -18.62 -14.77 -18.15
CA THR A 213 -19.90 -14.28 -18.67
C THR A 213 -20.30 -14.99 -19.95
N ASP A 214 -21.43 -15.68 -20.02
CA ASP A 214 -21.80 -16.40 -21.26
C ASP A 214 -22.54 -15.51 -22.26
N TYR A 215 -21.78 -14.84 -23.15
CA TYR A 215 -22.32 -13.94 -24.18
C TYR A 215 -23.11 -14.62 -25.31
N THR A 216 -23.33 -15.94 -25.26
CA THR A 216 -24.13 -16.64 -26.28
C THR A 216 -25.64 -16.47 -26.08
N THR A 217 -26.05 -15.77 -25.02
CA THR A 217 -27.45 -15.50 -24.68
C THR A 217 -27.72 -13.99 -24.63
N ASP A 218 -28.96 -13.58 -24.93
CA ASP A 218 -29.37 -12.16 -24.89
C ASP A 218 -29.29 -11.54 -23.48
N TYR A 219 -29.19 -12.37 -22.44
CA TYR A 219 -29.04 -11.97 -21.03
C TYR A 219 -27.89 -12.77 -20.39
N PRO A 220 -26.63 -12.39 -20.65
CA PRO A 220 -25.50 -13.22 -20.28
C PRO A 220 -25.28 -13.20 -18.76
N GLY A 221 -25.64 -14.29 -18.09
CA GLY A 221 -25.33 -14.51 -16.68
C GLY A 221 -23.83 -14.72 -16.46
N GLN A 222 -23.27 -14.08 -15.44
CA GLN A 222 -21.91 -14.37 -14.99
C GLN A 222 -21.90 -15.67 -14.16
N LYS A 223 -20.99 -16.59 -14.45
CA LYS A 223 -20.69 -17.77 -13.64
C LYS A 223 -19.41 -17.50 -12.88
N VAL A 224 -19.34 -17.89 -11.61
CA VAL A 224 -18.08 -17.79 -10.86
C VAL A 224 -17.43 -19.17 -10.81
N ILE A 225 -16.13 -19.21 -11.10
CA ILE A 225 -15.32 -20.41 -11.04
C ILE A 225 -14.32 -20.25 -9.90
N VAL A 226 -14.24 -21.26 -9.04
CA VAL A 226 -13.24 -21.35 -7.98
C VAL A 226 -12.44 -22.62 -8.19
N TYR A 227 -11.15 -22.48 -8.47
CA TYR A 227 -10.19 -23.56 -8.33
C TYR A 227 -9.52 -23.45 -6.96
N SER A 228 -9.43 -24.55 -6.23
CA SER A 228 -8.70 -24.62 -4.96
C SER A 228 -7.83 -25.87 -4.92
N ASN A 229 -6.94 -25.93 -3.93
CA ASN A 229 -5.93 -26.99 -3.78
C ASN A 229 -5.13 -27.21 -5.08
N PHE A 230 -4.57 -26.14 -5.64
CA PHE A 230 -3.75 -26.17 -6.85
C PHE A 230 -4.48 -26.73 -8.08
N GLY A 231 -5.79 -26.50 -8.16
CA GLY A 231 -6.64 -26.91 -9.27
C GLY A 231 -7.22 -28.32 -9.15
N GLU A 232 -6.95 -29.04 -8.05
CA GLU A 232 -7.58 -30.35 -7.80
C GLU A 232 -9.09 -30.24 -7.60
N ASN A 233 -9.54 -29.15 -6.96
CA ASN A 233 -10.95 -28.87 -6.75
C ASN A 233 -11.39 -27.78 -7.71
N LYS A 234 -12.55 -28.00 -8.34
CA LYS A 234 -13.23 -27.02 -9.18
C LYS A 234 -14.68 -26.88 -8.74
N GLU A 235 -15.05 -25.65 -8.42
CA GLU A 235 -16.42 -25.29 -8.09
C GLU A 235 -16.95 -24.27 -9.08
N VAL A 236 -18.24 -24.42 -9.42
CA VAL A 236 -18.91 -23.58 -10.42
C VAL A 236 -20.20 -23.08 -9.81
N PHE A 237 -20.29 -21.76 -9.67
CA PHE A 237 -21.46 -21.05 -9.18
C PHE A 237 -22.20 -20.47 -10.39
N GLY A 238 -23.48 -20.81 -10.54
CA GLY A 238 -24.33 -20.32 -11.64
C GLY A 238 -24.86 -18.92 -11.36
N GLU A 239 -24.92 -18.08 -12.41
CA GLU A 239 -25.53 -16.74 -12.43
C GLU A 239 -25.26 -15.93 -11.15
N CYS A 240 -23.99 -15.68 -10.87
CA CYS A 240 -23.52 -14.95 -9.71
C CYS A 240 -22.40 -13.97 -10.05
N ARG A 241 -22.25 -12.96 -9.20
CA ARG A 241 -21.23 -11.92 -9.31
C ARG A 241 -20.35 -11.90 -8.06
N ILE A 242 -19.04 -11.93 -8.27
CA ILE A 242 -18.08 -11.74 -7.16
C ILE A 242 -18.23 -10.30 -6.67
N PHE A 243 -18.57 -10.16 -5.38
CA PHE A 243 -18.58 -8.89 -4.70
C PHE A 243 -17.18 -8.58 -4.13
N ARG A 244 -16.61 -9.55 -3.41
CA ARG A 244 -15.25 -9.48 -2.86
C ARG A 244 -14.66 -10.89 -2.74
N ALA A 245 -13.36 -11.05 -2.98
CA ALA A 245 -12.67 -12.33 -2.84
C ALA A 245 -11.40 -12.17 -2.01
N TYR A 246 -11.10 -13.19 -1.21
CA TYR A 246 -9.90 -13.35 -0.39
C TYR A 246 -9.28 -14.72 -0.71
N PRO A 247 -8.55 -14.84 -1.82
CA PRO A 247 -8.03 -16.12 -2.29
C PRO A 247 -7.11 -16.82 -1.28
N GLU A 248 -6.32 -16.06 -0.50
CA GLU A 248 -5.47 -16.61 0.58
C GLU A 248 -6.25 -17.44 1.60
N LYS A 249 -7.47 -16.98 1.92
CA LYS A 249 -8.35 -17.62 2.90
C LYS A 249 -9.35 -18.58 2.22
N ASN A 250 -9.34 -18.66 0.87
CA ASN A 250 -10.38 -19.31 0.06
C ASN A 250 -11.80 -18.85 0.47
N ILE A 251 -11.95 -17.53 0.65
CA ILE A 251 -13.19 -16.86 1.04
C ILE A 251 -13.68 -15.95 -0.10
N MET A 252 -14.99 -15.84 -0.25
CA MET A 252 -15.61 -14.90 -1.19
C MET A 252 -16.98 -14.44 -0.70
N TYR A 253 -17.30 -13.17 -0.91
CA TYR A 253 -18.65 -12.64 -0.90
C TYR A 253 -19.14 -12.55 -2.34
N TYR A 254 -20.32 -13.08 -2.64
CA TYR A 254 -20.90 -13.03 -3.97
C TYR A 254 -22.42 -12.89 -3.90
N THR A 255 -23.01 -12.35 -4.96
CA THR A 255 -24.46 -12.30 -5.13
C THR A 255 -24.92 -13.25 -6.21
N ASP A 256 -26.11 -13.83 -6.09
CA ASP A 256 -26.76 -14.56 -7.18
C ASP A 256 -27.59 -13.64 -8.10
N PHE A 257 -28.30 -14.19 -9.09
CA PHE A 257 -29.13 -13.45 -10.03
C PHE A 257 -30.34 -12.73 -9.40
N ARG A 258 -30.73 -13.12 -8.17
CA ARG A 258 -31.76 -12.42 -7.37
C ARG A 258 -31.15 -11.31 -6.52
N ASN A 259 -29.85 -11.08 -6.68
CA ASN A 259 -29.01 -10.29 -5.80
C ASN A 259 -28.96 -10.82 -4.37
N ASP A 260 -29.27 -12.10 -4.12
CA ASP A 260 -29.12 -12.65 -2.78
C ASP A 260 -27.63 -12.77 -2.45
N LEU A 261 -27.21 -12.29 -1.27
CA LEU A 261 -25.81 -12.28 -0.85
C LEU A 261 -25.44 -13.60 -0.17
N TYR A 262 -24.28 -14.13 -0.52
CA TYR A 262 -23.71 -15.35 0.05
C TYR A 262 -22.27 -15.11 0.55
N TYR A 263 -21.93 -15.81 1.63
CA TYR A 263 -20.56 -16.01 2.10
C TYR A 263 -20.10 -17.40 1.69
N TYR A 264 -19.00 -17.48 0.96
CA TYR A 264 -18.32 -18.70 0.58
C TYR A 264 -17.03 -18.85 1.39
N GLU A 265 -16.81 -20.03 1.93
CA GLU A 265 -15.54 -20.45 2.54
C GLU A 265 -15.32 -21.94 2.31
N ASN A 266 -14.18 -22.31 1.71
CA ASN A 266 -13.72 -23.69 1.61
C ASN A 266 -14.78 -24.70 1.12
N GLY A 267 -15.43 -24.39 -0.01
CA GLY A 267 -16.44 -25.27 -0.63
C GLY A 267 -17.84 -25.19 -0.03
N LYS A 268 -18.08 -24.27 0.92
CA LYS A 268 -19.38 -24.09 1.56
C LYS A 268 -19.87 -22.67 1.37
N SER A 269 -21.10 -22.52 0.89
CA SER A 269 -21.80 -21.25 0.82
C SER A 269 -22.91 -21.17 1.86
N VAL A 270 -23.01 -20.04 2.53
CA VAL A 270 -24.10 -19.69 3.44
C VAL A 270 -24.79 -18.45 2.89
N LYS A 271 -26.11 -18.52 2.72
CA LYS A 271 -26.92 -17.35 2.35
C LYS A 271 -26.94 -16.38 3.54
N ILE A 272 -26.56 -15.13 3.29
CA ILE A 272 -26.57 -14.08 4.30
C ILE A 272 -27.89 -13.32 4.24
N ARG A 273 -28.32 -12.90 3.04
CA ARG A 273 -29.55 -12.10 2.88
C ARG A 273 -30.12 -12.14 1.46
N ASP A 274 -31.34 -11.61 1.35
CA ASP A 274 -32.06 -11.47 0.11
C ASP A 274 -31.84 -10.08 -0.51
N ASN A 275 -31.69 -10.01 -1.84
CA ASN A 275 -31.69 -8.78 -2.65
C ASN A 275 -30.76 -7.63 -2.15
N ASP A 276 -29.47 -7.93 -2.06
CA ASP A 276 -28.38 -7.02 -1.74
C ASP A 276 -27.81 -6.28 -2.97
N ASN A 277 -27.95 -4.96 -3.00
CA ASN A 277 -27.34 -4.11 -4.03
C ASN A 277 -26.26 -3.16 -3.49
N SER A 278 -25.80 -3.30 -2.23
CA SER A 278 -24.94 -2.30 -1.58
C SER A 278 -24.09 -2.87 -0.45
N GLY A 279 -22.77 -2.67 -0.50
CA GLY A 279 -21.85 -3.03 0.59
C GLY A 279 -20.47 -2.38 0.48
N ILE A 280 -19.72 -2.36 1.58
CA ILE A 280 -18.27 -2.11 1.61
C ILE A 280 -17.63 -3.21 2.45
N SER A 281 -16.50 -3.75 1.99
CA SER A 281 -15.77 -4.81 2.68
C SER A 281 -14.35 -4.37 3.02
N ALA A 282 -13.83 -4.79 4.18
CA ALA A 282 -12.44 -4.54 4.56
C ALA A 282 -11.47 -5.32 3.64
N SER A 283 -10.31 -4.73 3.35
CA SER A 283 -9.35 -5.33 2.43
C SER A 283 -8.67 -6.57 2.99
N ASP A 284 -8.42 -6.60 4.30
CA ASP A 284 -7.57 -7.61 4.95
C ASP A 284 -8.41 -8.60 5.77
N GLU A 285 -9.50 -8.12 6.34
CA GLU A 285 -10.48 -8.94 7.04
C GLU A 285 -11.77 -9.12 6.23
N PRO A 286 -12.39 -10.32 6.24
CA PRO A 286 -13.65 -10.57 5.55
C PRO A 286 -14.82 -9.99 6.36
N VAL A 287 -14.79 -8.69 6.65
CA VAL A 287 -15.91 -7.94 7.25
C VAL A 287 -16.64 -7.22 6.14
N LEU A 288 -17.93 -7.51 5.99
CA LEU A 288 -18.83 -6.84 5.05
C LEU A 288 -19.83 -5.98 5.81
N VAL A 289 -19.92 -4.72 5.44
CA VAL A 289 -20.92 -3.79 5.97
C VAL A 289 -21.84 -3.38 4.85
N THR A 290 -23.14 -3.38 5.14
CA THR A 290 -24.16 -2.97 4.19
C THR A 290 -25.15 -2.03 4.86
N SER A 291 -25.72 -1.09 4.10
CA SER A 291 -26.85 -0.30 4.60
C SER A 291 -28.13 -1.12 4.55
N GLY A 292 -28.98 -0.97 5.56
CA GLY A 292 -30.31 -1.54 5.68
C GLY A 292 -31.30 -0.47 6.13
N GLY A 293 -32.60 -0.67 5.91
CA GLY A 293 -33.63 0.38 6.04
C GLY A 293 -33.66 1.18 7.35
N LYS A 294 -33.06 0.68 8.45
CA LYS A 294 -32.91 1.38 9.74
C LYS A 294 -31.47 1.46 10.25
N GLY A 295 -30.45 1.22 9.43
CA GLY A 295 -29.05 1.30 9.86
C GLY A 295 -28.10 0.41 9.06
N PHE A 296 -27.35 -0.45 9.75
CA PHE A 296 -26.28 -1.27 9.15
C PHE A 296 -26.45 -2.75 9.45
N LEU A 297 -26.05 -3.58 8.50
CA LEU A 297 -25.84 -5.01 8.71
C LEU A 297 -24.36 -5.28 8.56
N VAL A 298 -23.75 -5.77 9.64
CA VAL A 298 -22.32 -6.08 9.73
C VAL A 298 -22.19 -7.59 9.73
N THR A 299 -21.60 -8.13 8.66
CA THR A 299 -21.38 -9.56 8.51
C THR A 299 -19.91 -9.89 8.68
N LYS A 300 -19.64 -10.78 9.63
CA LYS A 300 -18.37 -11.47 9.85
C LYS A 300 -18.62 -12.97 9.63
N LYS A 301 -17.56 -13.77 9.52
CA LYS A 301 -17.61 -15.21 9.22
C LYS A 301 -18.74 -15.99 9.92
N ASP A 302 -18.88 -15.84 11.23
CA ASP A 302 -19.82 -16.63 12.05
C ASP A 302 -20.98 -15.79 12.63
N LYS A 303 -21.07 -14.51 12.27
CA LYS A 303 -22.00 -13.57 12.92
C LYS A 303 -22.47 -12.51 11.93
N THR A 304 -23.77 -12.32 11.88
CA THR A 304 -24.39 -11.11 11.33
C THR A 304 -24.99 -10.32 12.49
N GLU A 305 -24.65 -9.04 12.56
CA GLU A 305 -25.16 -8.09 13.54
C GLU A 305 -25.89 -6.96 12.84
N GLU A 306 -27.08 -6.63 13.33
CA GLU A 306 -27.82 -5.45 12.89
C GLU A 306 -27.56 -4.30 13.87
N ILE A 307 -27.12 -3.17 13.33
CA ILE A 307 -26.86 -1.95 14.09
C ILE A 307 -27.90 -0.91 13.66
N GLU A 308 -28.78 -0.53 14.58
CA GLU A 308 -29.75 0.51 14.32
C GLU A 308 -29.08 1.89 14.23
N PHE A 309 -29.42 2.62 13.18
CA PHE A 309 -29.11 4.03 13.00
C PHE A 309 -30.31 4.72 12.37
N SER A 310 -30.99 5.53 13.19
CA SER A 310 -32.09 6.37 12.74
C SER A 310 -31.81 7.83 13.03
N VAL A 311 -31.82 8.65 12.00
CA VAL A 311 -31.99 10.10 12.14
C VAL A 311 -33.50 10.40 12.13
N LYS A 312 -33.94 11.38 12.94
CA LYS A 312 -35.34 11.86 12.91
C LYS A 312 -35.57 12.65 11.61
N ALA A 313 -35.77 11.94 10.50
CA ALA A 313 -36.01 12.51 9.18
C ALA A 313 -37.08 11.71 8.44
N SER A 314 -37.75 12.36 7.48
CA SER A 314 -38.76 11.72 6.63
C SER A 314 -38.17 10.66 5.69
N CYS A 315 -36.90 10.83 5.30
CA CYS A 315 -36.09 9.89 4.54
C CYS A 315 -34.64 10.00 5.00
N VAL A 316 -33.94 8.88 5.10
CA VAL A 316 -32.52 8.83 5.47
C VAL A 316 -31.74 8.19 4.34
N LEU A 317 -30.79 8.91 3.75
CA LEU A 317 -29.89 8.39 2.73
C LEU A 317 -28.52 8.15 3.35
N ILE A 318 -28.13 6.89 3.47
CA ILE A 318 -26.83 6.47 4.01
C ILE A 318 -25.90 6.13 2.85
N THR A 319 -24.73 6.77 2.82
CA THR A 319 -23.65 6.46 1.87
C THR A 319 -22.44 5.97 2.65
N MET A 320 -22.13 4.69 2.56
CA MET A 320 -20.89 4.14 3.14
C MET A 320 -19.68 4.69 2.36
N ARG A 321 -18.60 5.01 3.06
CA ARG A 321 -17.38 5.59 2.47
C ARG A 321 -16.21 4.63 2.53
N GLU A 322 -15.86 4.18 3.73
CA GLU A 322 -14.68 3.36 3.95
C GLU A 322 -14.83 2.52 5.22
N ILE A 323 -14.17 1.36 5.24
CA ILE A 323 -13.99 0.52 6.43
C ILE A 323 -12.50 0.33 6.66
N SER A 324 -12.05 0.38 7.92
CA SER A 324 -10.65 0.15 8.26
C SER A 324 -10.19 -1.26 7.83
N ALA A 325 -8.89 -1.39 7.57
CA ALA A 325 -8.27 -2.67 7.17
C ALA A 325 -8.56 -3.80 8.16
N ASP A 326 -8.57 -3.49 9.46
CA ASP A 326 -8.90 -4.44 10.55
C ASP A 326 -10.42 -4.73 10.68
N GLY A 327 -11.27 -4.07 9.87
CA GLY A 327 -12.72 -4.25 9.88
C GLY A 327 -13.45 -3.68 11.10
N ASN A 328 -12.76 -2.90 11.95
CA ASN A 328 -13.30 -2.43 13.23
C ASN A 328 -13.85 -1.00 13.21
N THR A 329 -13.76 -0.27 12.10
CA THR A 329 -14.23 1.11 12.02
C THR A 329 -14.86 1.39 10.66
N LEU A 330 -16.08 1.90 10.66
CA LEU A 330 -16.81 2.32 9.46
C LEU A 330 -16.95 3.84 9.44
N ILE A 331 -16.65 4.44 8.29
CA ILE A 331 -16.98 5.83 7.97
C ILE A 331 -18.11 5.84 6.93
N PHE A 332 -19.13 6.65 7.20
CA PHE A 332 -20.27 6.84 6.31
C PHE A 332 -20.78 8.26 6.39
N THR A 333 -21.48 8.71 5.35
CA THR A 333 -22.29 9.93 5.42
C THR A 333 -23.76 9.57 5.50
N ALA A 334 -24.54 10.38 6.19
CA ALA A 334 -25.99 10.23 6.20
C ALA A 334 -26.68 11.59 6.09
N SER A 335 -27.66 11.67 5.19
CA SER A 335 -28.51 12.84 4.99
C SER A 335 -29.96 12.53 5.35
N GLY A 336 -30.64 13.54 5.92
CA GLY A 336 -32.06 13.50 6.27
C GLY A 336 -32.83 14.63 5.57
N ASP A 337 -33.79 15.24 6.27
CA ASP A 337 -34.50 16.45 5.79
C ASP A 337 -33.63 17.73 5.84
N GLY A 338 -32.34 17.60 6.13
CA GLY A 338 -31.38 18.69 6.26
C GLY A 338 -30.00 18.29 5.73
N ASN A 339 -28.98 19.08 6.10
CA ASN A 339 -27.61 18.86 5.63
C ASN A 339 -27.11 17.45 6.00
N SER A 340 -26.33 16.86 5.08
CA SER A 340 -25.64 15.60 5.31
C SER A 340 -24.64 15.75 6.46
N LYS A 341 -24.27 14.64 7.11
CA LYS A 341 -23.20 14.61 8.13
C LYS A 341 -22.28 13.43 7.91
N ILE A 342 -21.01 13.57 8.31
CA ILE A 342 -20.06 12.47 8.40
C ILE A 342 -20.22 11.79 9.76
N TYR A 343 -20.23 10.46 9.76
CA TYR A 343 -20.28 9.63 10.96
C TYR A 343 -19.13 8.62 10.99
N ARG A 344 -18.76 8.25 12.21
CA ARG A 344 -17.92 7.09 12.52
C ARG A 344 -18.71 6.10 13.35
N LEU A 345 -18.50 4.81 13.06
CA LEU A 345 -19.07 3.70 13.80
C LEU A 345 -17.98 2.67 14.15
N ASP A 346 -17.95 2.26 15.41
CA ASP A 346 -17.07 1.20 15.93
C ASP A 346 -17.70 -0.18 15.70
N LEU A 347 -16.98 -1.05 14.99
CA LEU A 347 -17.39 -2.41 14.61
C LEU A 347 -16.71 -3.52 15.44
N SER A 348 -15.89 -3.15 16.43
CA SER A 348 -15.21 -4.07 17.34
C SER A 348 -16.21 -4.88 18.17
N ASP A 349 -15.92 -6.13 18.49
CA ASP A 349 -16.87 -6.92 19.27
C ASP A 349 -17.00 -6.37 20.70
N GLY A 350 -18.25 -6.16 21.15
CA GLY A 350 -18.55 -5.64 22.48
C GLY A 350 -18.41 -4.12 22.67
N SER A 351 -18.10 -3.36 21.60
CA SER A 351 -18.11 -1.89 21.65
C SER A 351 -19.52 -1.30 21.63
N ASP A 352 -19.65 -0.04 22.06
CA ASP A 352 -20.87 0.75 21.86
C ASP A 352 -21.09 0.97 20.36
N LYS A 353 -22.26 0.54 19.86
CA LYS A 353 -22.63 0.58 18.45
C LYS A 353 -23.32 1.87 18.03
N THR A 354 -23.26 2.90 18.87
CA THR A 354 -23.84 4.22 18.56
C THR A 354 -22.96 4.98 17.57
N PRO A 355 -23.44 5.32 16.35
CA PRO A 355 -22.67 6.15 15.44
C PRO A 355 -22.45 7.55 16.00
N VAL A 356 -21.23 8.07 15.85
CA VAL A 356 -20.83 9.39 16.34
C VAL A 356 -20.70 10.33 15.16
N ALA A 357 -21.44 11.45 15.19
CA ALA A 357 -21.31 12.51 14.19
C ALA A 357 -19.95 13.22 14.38
N ILE A 358 -19.26 13.44 13.28
CA ILE A 358 -17.94 14.09 13.24
C ILE A 358 -18.07 15.54 12.83
N ASP A 359 -18.74 15.80 11.71
CA ASP A 359 -18.93 17.13 11.11
C ASP A 359 -20.14 17.13 10.16
N ASP A 360 -20.54 18.31 9.71
CA ASP A 360 -21.54 18.48 8.65
C ASP A 360 -20.89 18.26 7.27
N ASP A 361 -21.54 17.46 6.42
CA ASP A 361 -21.13 17.16 5.05
C ASP A 361 -21.68 18.22 4.10
N MET A 362 -20.85 19.24 3.86
CA MET A 362 -21.10 20.39 2.98
C MET A 362 -20.17 20.34 1.77
N ASP A 363 -20.65 19.76 0.67
CA ASP A 363 -19.93 19.66 -0.61
C ASP A 363 -18.55 18.98 -0.48
N GLU A 364 -18.51 17.87 0.24
CA GLU A 364 -17.30 17.08 0.43
C GLU A 364 -16.90 16.34 -0.85
N THR A 365 -15.59 16.33 -1.07
CA THR A 365 -15.01 15.79 -2.30
C THR A 365 -14.15 14.55 -2.04
N ARG A 366 -13.64 14.40 -0.82
CA ARG A 366 -12.85 13.25 -0.38
C ARG A 366 -13.03 13.02 1.12
N ILE A 367 -13.23 11.77 1.51
CA ILE A 367 -13.22 11.29 2.91
C ILE A 367 -12.36 10.03 2.91
N THR A 368 -11.40 9.94 3.82
CA THR A 368 -10.55 8.76 3.98
C THR A 368 -10.26 8.46 5.44
N LEU A 369 -9.99 7.19 5.73
CA LEU A 369 -9.62 6.70 7.05
C LEU A 369 -8.12 6.38 7.10
N THR A 370 -7.39 7.03 8.00
CA THR A 370 -5.96 6.75 8.20
C THR A 370 -5.74 5.42 8.92
N SER A 371 -4.49 4.92 8.89
CA SER A 371 -4.09 3.70 9.61
C SER A 371 -4.29 3.78 11.13
N ASP A 372 -4.23 4.98 11.71
CA ASP A 372 -4.54 5.25 13.13
C ASP A 372 -6.01 5.66 13.37
N LYS A 373 -6.89 5.40 12.39
CA LYS A 373 -8.35 5.54 12.48
C LYS A 373 -8.85 6.99 12.62
N LYS A 374 -8.08 7.96 12.16
CA LYS A 374 -8.52 9.35 12.01
C LYS A 374 -9.26 9.53 10.70
N VAL A 375 -10.32 10.33 10.74
CA VAL A 375 -11.11 10.64 9.54
C VAL A 375 -10.60 11.93 8.94
N VAL A 376 -10.02 11.84 7.73
CA VAL A 376 -9.49 12.96 6.97
C VAL A 376 -10.46 13.27 5.85
N TYR A 377 -10.89 14.52 5.76
CA TYR A 377 -11.79 14.95 4.71
C TYR A 377 -11.54 16.39 4.32
N SER A 378 -12.05 16.76 3.14
CA SER A 378 -11.93 18.11 2.61
C SER A 378 -13.28 18.68 2.23
N LYS A 379 -13.56 19.90 2.68
CA LYS A 379 -14.79 20.63 2.37
C LYS A 379 -14.50 21.99 1.76
N THR A 380 -15.44 22.46 0.98
CA THR A 380 -15.39 23.79 0.37
C THR A 380 -16.22 24.73 1.23
N GLU A 381 -15.65 25.87 1.64
CA GLU A 381 -16.47 26.90 2.27
C GLU A 381 -17.20 27.70 1.19
N TYR A 382 -18.47 28.04 1.44
CA TYR A 382 -19.34 28.68 0.46
C TYR A 382 -18.67 29.93 -0.15
N GLY A 383 -18.40 29.88 -1.46
CA GLY A 383 -17.76 30.98 -2.21
C GLY A 383 -16.24 30.87 -2.37
N SER A 384 -15.58 29.85 -1.82
CA SER A 384 -14.15 29.58 -2.06
C SER A 384 -13.97 28.53 -3.15
N PRO A 385 -13.07 28.72 -4.14
CA PRO A 385 -12.68 27.64 -5.05
C PRO A 385 -11.75 26.62 -4.36
N MET A 386 -11.32 26.89 -3.12
CA MET A 386 -10.30 26.12 -2.41
C MET A 386 -10.90 25.29 -1.29
N ARG A 387 -10.25 24.16 -1.01
CA ARG A 387 -10.70 23.19 -0.03
C ARG A 387 -9.93 23.35 1.28
N ASN A 388 -10.67 23.21 2.37
CA ASN A 388 -10.13 23.17 3.71
C ASN A 388 -10.03 21.70 4.14
N ILE A 389 -8.93 21.33 4.79
CA ILE A 389 -8.69 19.97 5.27
C ILE A 389 -9.08 19.89 6.75
N TYR A 390 -9.81 18.84 7.07
CA TYR A 390 -10.28 18.55 8.41
C TYR A 390 -9.86 17.15 8.85
N VAL A 391 -9.63 17.01 10.15
CA VAL A 391 -9.40 15.74 10.82
C VAL A 391 -10.32 15.62 12.01
N ASP A 392 -11.17 14.59 12.01
CA ASP A 392 -12.12 14.31 13.09
C ASP A 392 -12.92 15.56 13.53
N GLY A 393 -13.39 16.39 12.59
CA GLY A 393 -14.17 17.61 12.90
C GLY A 393 -13.32 18.88 13.07
N LYS A 394 -12.00 18.75 13.17
CA LYS A 394 -11.09 19.87 13.43
C LYS A 394 -10.44 20.37 12.13
N LEU A 395 -10.57 21.66 11.86
CA LEU A 395 -9.83 22.33 10.79
C LEU A 395 -8.32 22.20 11.05
N ILE A 396 -7.60 21.65 10.09
CA ILE A 396 -6.14 21.51 10.13
C ILE A 396 -5.43 22.35 9.07
N SER A 397 -6.07 22.62 7.93
CA SER A 397 -5.52 23.53 6.92
C SER A 397 -6.62 24.23 6.15
N GLU A 398 -6.40 25.51 5.89
CA GLU A 398 -7.15 26.26 4.88
C GLU A 398 -6.42 26.23 3.54
N ASN A 399 -7.18 26.32 2.44
CA ASN A 399 -6.64 26.51 1.08
C ASN A 399 -5.61 25.45 0.62
N ALA A 400 -5.87 24.19 0.93
CA ALA A 400 -4.99 23.08 0.59
C ALA A 400 -5.54 22.22 -0.54
N ASP A 401 -4.64 21.64 -1.32
CA ASP A 401 -4.93 20.64 -2.32
C ASP A 401 -5.38 19.35 -1.63
N SER A 402 -6.67 19.03 -1.78
CA SER A 402 -7.28 17.83 -1.19
C SER A 402 -6.89 16.53 -1.89
N ASP A 403 -6.42 16.62 -3.12
CA ASP A 403 -6.17 15.44 -3.94
C ASP A 403 -4.81 14.83 -3.56
N ASN A 404 -3.88 15.66 -3.09
CA ASN A 404 -2.52 15.28 -2.70
C ASN A 404 -2.24 15.49 -1.20
N ILE A 405 -2.92 14.71 -0.34
CA ILE A 405 -2.67 14.66 1.11
C ILE A 405 -2.00 13.33 1.47
N THR A 406 -0.87 13.40 2.18
CA THR A 406 -0.22 12.23 2.79
C THR A 406 -0.31 12.31 4.30
N TYR A 407 -0.66 11.20 4.95
CA TYR A 407 -0.61 11.06 6.41
C TYR A 407 0.48 10.06 6.79
N LEU A 408 1.42 10.48 7.65
CA LEU A 408 2.49 9.63 8.16
C LEU A 408 2.80 10.02 9.61
N ASP A 409 2.76 9.05 10.53
CA ASP A 409 3.17 9.19 11.93
C ASP A 409 2.60 10.43 12.64
N GLY A 410 1.30 10.69 12.50
CA GLY A 410 0.67 11.87 13.14
C GLY A 410 0.80 13.17 12.36
N SER A 411 1.59 13.18 11.29
CA SER A 411 1.87 14.36 10.46
C SER A 411 1.09 14.33 9.16
N PHE A 412 0.57 15.48 8.75
CA PHE A 412 -0.06 15.67 7.44
C PHE A 412 0.88 16.45 6.52
N TYR A 413 0.98 16.01 5.28
CA TYR A 413 1.75 16.65 4.22
C TYR A 413 0.77 16.98 3.10
N TYR A 414 0.80 18.21 2.61
CA TYR A 414 -0.10 18.68 1.56
C TYR A 414 0.46 19.92 0.87
N ILE A 415 -0.04 20.21 -0.32
CA ILE A 415 0.27 21.45 -1.04
C ILE A 415 -0.76 22.49 -0.63
N LYS A 416 -0.29 23.65 -0.16
CA LYS A 416 -1.10 24.83 0.12
C LYS A 416 -0.93 25.80 -1.03
N ASN A 417 -2.03 26.19 -1.65
CA ASN A 417 -1.99 27.17 -2.73
C ASN A 417 -2.19 28.56 -2.13
N THR A 418 -1.19 29.43 -2.24
CA THR A 418 -1.31 30.83 -1.82
C THR A 418 -1.57 31.68 -3.04
N TYR A 419 -2.77 32.25 -3.17
CA TYR A 419 -3.03 33.27 -4.17
C TYR A 419 -2.42 34.60 -3.72
N GLY A 420 -1.64 35.22 -4.60
CA GLY A 420 -1.39 36.66 -4.56
C GLY A 420 -2.66 37.44 -4.90
N THR A 421 -2.64 38.76 -4.73
CA THR A 421 -3.77 39.63 -5.12
C THR A 421 -4.05 39.51 -6.61
N ASP A 422 -5.21 38.93 -6.97
CA ASP A 422 -5.94 38.84 -8.26
C ASP A 422 -5.20 38.64 -9.60
N GLU A 423 -3.87 38.72 -9.70
CA GLU A 423 -3.10 38.63 -10.96
C GLU A 423 -1.89 37.68 -10.93
N GLU A 424 -1.56 37.07 -9.78
CA GLU A 424 -0.43 36.12 -9.66
C GLU A 424 -0.92 34.66 -9.66
N GLU A 425 -0.21 33.79 -10.40
CA GLU A 425 -0.46 32.35 -10.32
C GLU A 425 -0.25 31.87 -8.86
N PRO A 426 -1.11 30.98 -8.35
CA PRO A 426 -1.00 30.53 -6.98
C PRO A 426 0.34 29.83 -6.76
N THR A 427 1.09 30.26 -5.76
CA THR A 427 2.30 29.55 -5.35
C THR A 427 1.89 28.26 -4.63
N SER A 428 2.33 27.12 -5.15
CA SER A 428 2.10 25.81 -4.53
C SER A 428 3.19 25.51 -3.49
N VAL A 429 2.83 25.63 -2.22
CA VAL A 429 3.75 25.50 -1.08
C VAL A 429 3.54 24.16 -0.39
N LEU A 430 4.55 23.28 -0.41
CA LEU A 430 4.52 22.06 0.39
C LEU A 430 4.54 22.43 1.88
N THR A 431 3.52 21.99 2.61
CA THR A 431 3.30 22.30 4.01
C THR A 431 3.18 21.01 4.82
N ILE A 432 3.80 20.99 6.00
CA ILE A 432 3.62 19.92 6.99
C ILE A 432 2.78 20.47 8.14
N ASN A 433 1.74 19.76 8.53
CA ASN A 433 1.01 19.98 9.78
C ASN A 433 1.39 18.90 10.79
N GLN A 434 2.03 19.31 11.88
CA GLN A 434 2.36 18.43 13.01
C GLN A 434 1.72 19.00 14.27
N ASP A 435 0.88 18.22 14.94
CA ASP A 435 0.17 18.62 16.15
C ASP A 435 -0.62 19.94 16.02
N GLY A 436 -1.14 20.24 14.81
CA GLY A 436 -1.87 21.46 14.52
C GLY A 436 -0.99 22.67 14.17
N LYS A 437 0.33 22.50 14.08
CA LYS A 437 1.25 23.55 13.64
C LYS A 437 1.65 23.32 12.20
N GLU A 438 1.32 24.30 11.35
CA GLU A 438 1.78 24.33 9.95
C GLU A 438 3.22 24.84 9.86
N THR A 439 4.02 24.17 9.04
CA THR A 439 5.38 24.58 8.65
C THR A 439 5.51 24.47 7.14
N ALA A 440 5.78 25.60 6.48
CA ALA A 440 6.10 25.63 5.06
C ALA A 440 7.50 25.02 4.83
N ILE A 441 7.62 24.15 3.84
CA ILE A 441 8.86 23.47 3.48
C ILE A 441 9.47 24.09 2.24
N LYS A 442 8.72 24.14 1.13
CA LYS A 442 9.23 24.61 -0.15
C LYS A 442 8.11 25.13 -1.04
N ASP A 443 8.39 26.24 -1.71
CA ASP A 443 7.51 26.85 -2.71
C ASP A 443 7.65 26.19 -4.08
N ASP A 444 6.70 26.46 -4.98
CA ASP A 444 6.64 25.97 -6.36
C ASP A 444 6.67 24.44 -6.51
N VAL A 445 6.16 23.72 -5.50
CA VAL A 445 6.12 22.26 -5.49
C VAL A 445 4.95 21.78 -6.34
N SER A 446 5.26 21.06 -7.42
CA SER A 446 4.26 20.47 -8.31
C SER A 446 3.86 19.05 -7.88
N ARG A 447 4.82 18.29 -7.31
CA ARG A 447 4.62 16.92 -6.82
C ARG A 447 5.55 16.65 -5.66
N TYR A 448 5.13 15.78 -4.74
CA TYR A 448 5.98 15.33 -3.64
C TYR A 448 5.71 13.86 -3.28
N CYS A 449 6.68 13.23 -2.61
CA CYS A 449 6.53 11.91 -2.01
C CYS A 449 7.24 11.91 -0.65
N VAL A 450 6.52 11.50 0.39
CA VAL A 450 7.02 11.38 1.76
C VAL A 450 7.60 9.97 1.91
N LEU A 451 8.92 9.88 2.06
CA LEU A 451 9.60 8.59 2.26
C LEU A 451 9.54 8.19 3.74
N ASP A 452 9.83 9.16 4.61
CA ASP A 452 9.62 9.11 6.04
C ASP A 452 9.48 10.55 6.59
N LYS A 453 9.40 10.69 7.92
CA LYS A 453 9.21 12.00 8.57
C LYS A 453 10.32 13.03 8.29
N ASP A 454 11.53 12.57 8.01
CA ASP A 454 12.73 13.39 7.84
C ASP A 454 13.16 13.49 6.37
N ASN A 455 12.58 12.66 5.49
CA ASN A 455 12.95 12.54 4.07
C ASN A 455 11.74 12.73 3.15
N ILE A 456 11.66 13.90 2.50
CA ILE A 456 10.59 14.23 1.55
C ILE A 456 11.19 14.61 0.21
N THR A 457 10.77 13.90 -0.84
CA THR A 457 11.17 14.22 -2.22
C THR A 457 10.13 15.12 -2.86
N MET A 458 10.58 16.09 -3.66
CA MET A 458 9.69 17.07 -4.28
C MET A 458 10.21 17.49 -5.65
N ILE A 459 9.30 17.62 -6.62
CA ILE A 459 9.58 18.20 -7.93
C ILE A 459 9.00 19.61 -7.91
N CYS A 460 9.88 20.58 -8.11
CA CYS A 460 9.53 22.00 -8.21
C CYS A 460 9.62 22.50 -9.66
N ASP A 461 8.95 23.61 -9.94
CA ASP A 461 9.07 24.34 -11.20
C ASP A 461 8.82 23.47 -12.45
N MET A 462 7.81 22.59 -12.41
CA MET A 462 7.49 21.77 -13.57
C MET A 462 7.12 22.64 -14.77
N LYS A 463 7.90 22.52 -15.85
CA LYS A 463 7.65 23.21 -17.10
C LYS A 463 6.82 22.35 -18.03
N HIS A 464 5.85 22.98 -18.69
CA HIS A 464 4.99 22.37 -19.70
C HIS A 464 5.20 23.08 -21.05
N LYS A 465 6.23 22.68 -21.80
CA LYS A 465 6.53 23.28 -23.10
C LYS A 465 7.01 22.23 -24.10
N ASP A 466 6.55 22.32 -25.34
CA ASP A 466 7.03 21.52 -26.47
C ASP A 466 7.06 20.00 -26.22
N GLY A 467 6.06 19.47 -25.50
CA GLY A 467 5.97 18.05 -25.14
C GLY A 467 6.83 17.62 -23.96
N PHE A 468 7.69 18.50 -23.43
CA PHE A 468 8.47 18.26 -22.23
C PHE A 468 7.66 18.55 -20.96
N ARG A 469 7.82 17.68 -19.95
CA ARG A 469 7.16 17.76 -18.64
C ARG A 469 8.15 17.43 -17.52
N GLY A 470 9.10 18.32 -17.28
CA GLY A 470 10.12 18.12 -16.24
C GLY A 470 10.27 19.33 -15.32
N GLY A 471 10.71 19.06 -14.10
CA GLY A 471 11.04 20.06 -13.09
C GLY A 471 12.38 19.78 -12.41
N THR A 472 12.65 20.51 -11.34
CA THR A 472 13.84 20.31 -10.51
C THR A 472 13.49 19.44 -9.31
N LEU A 473 14.23 18.35 -9.12
CA LEU A 473 14.06 17.44 -7.99
C LEU A 473 14.88 17.91 -6.79
N TYR A 474 14.21 18.00 -5.65
CA TYR A 474 14.79 18.28 -4.35
C TYR A 474 14.47 17.16 -3.35
N ILE A 475 15.29 17.07 -2.32
CA ILE A 475 14.98 16.33 -1.09
C ILE A 475 15.04 17.28 0.11
N TYR A 476 14.02 17.23 0.95
CA TYR A 476 14.09 17.72 2.31
C TYR A 476 14.64 16.60 3.19
N LYS A 477 15.82 16.82 3.77
CA LYS A 477 16.54 15.89 4.63
C LYS A 477 17.13 16.65 5.81
N ASP A 478 16.91 16.16 7.03
CA ASP A 478 17.49 16.73 8.26
C ASP A 478 17.27 18.25 8.41
N GLY A 479 16.07 18.73 8.05
CA GLY A 479 15.74 20.15 8.10
C GLY A 479 16.31 21.00 6.97
N LYS A 480 16.96 20.40 5.96
CA LYS A 480 17.59 21.09 4.84
C LYS A 480 17.02 20.63 3.51
N ILE A 481 16.97 21.56 2.57
CA ILE A 481 16.56 21.29 1.19
C ILE A 481 17.80 21.16 0.34
N VAL A 482 17.94 20.01 -0.33
CA VAL A 482 19.07 19.69 -1.19
C VAL A 482 18.54 19.47 -2.60
N LYS A 483 19.11 20.20 -3.57
CA LYS A 483 18.85 19.95 -4.99
C LYS A 483 19.54 18.67 -5.41
N ILE A 484 18.78 17.79 -6.07
CA ILE A 484 19.29 16.49 -6.54
C ILE A 484 19.55 16.55 -8.04
N ASP A 485 18.54 16.96 -8.81
CA ASP A 485 18.63 16.88 -10.27
C ASP A 485 17.68 17.84 -10.98
N GLU A 486 17.90 18.02 -12.28
CA GLU A 486 17.06 18.79 -13.18
C GLU A 486 16.42 17.90 -14.25
N GLU A 487 15.36 18.41 -14.86
CA GLU A 487 14.60 17.74 -15.93
C GLU A 487 13.93 16.43 -15.48
N VAL A 488 13.60 16.34 -14.19
CA VAL A 488 12.93 15.18 -13.60
C VAL A 488 11.45 15.20 -13.93
N THR A 489 10.96 14.10 -14.49
CA THR A 489 9.57 13.95 -14.95
C THR A 489 8.67 13.33 -13.90
N SER A 490 9.20 12.43 -13.07
CA SER A 490 8.45 11.76 -12.00
C SER A 490 9.36 11.21 -10.90
N ILE A 491 8.79 11.13 -9.70
CA ILE A 491 9.31 10.32 -8.59
C ILE A 491 8.58 8.98 -8.69
N GLU A 492 9.34 7.89 -8.76
CA GLU A 492 8.81 6.56 -9.09
C GLU A 492 8.44 5.78 -7.83
N THR A 493 9.42 5.52 -6.96
CA THR A 493 9.17 4.78 -5.71
C THR A 493 10.26 5.00 -4.68
N ALA A 494 9.89 4.94 -3.41
CA ALA A 494 10.82 4.79 -2.29
C ALA A 494 11.48 3.40 -2.32
N VAL A 495 12.73 3.29 -1.85
CA VAL A 495 13.45 2.03 -1.70
C VAL A 495 13.73 1.78 -0.22
N LYS A 496 13.23 0.67 0.33
CA LYS A 496 13.53 0.28 1.72
C LYS A 496 14.98 -0.19 1.83
N ARG A 497 15.70 0.29 2.84
CA ARG A 497 17.01 -0.24 3.22
C ARG A 497 16.88 -0.96 4.56
N TYR A 498 17.31 -2.20 4.62
CA TYR A 498 17.72 -2.81 5.86
C TYR A 498 19.18 -2.46 6.05
N ASP A 499 19.49 -1.35 6.73
CA ASP A 499 20.86 -1.14 7.19
C ASP A 499 21.21 -2.34 8.08
N LYS A 500 22.07 -3.23 7.57
CA LYS A 500 22.79 -4.17 8.44
C LYS A 500 23.43 -3.31 9.52
N ILE A 501 23.14 -3.62 10.78
CA ILE A 501 23.75 -2.96 11.92
C ILE A 501 25.26 -3.00 11.69
N ASP A 502 25.84 -1.84 11.39
CA ASP A 502 27.28 -1.68 11.25
C ASP A 502 27.88 -1.70 12.67
N LEU A 503 28.11 -2.91 13.17
CA LEU A 503 28.69 -3.15 14.50
C LEU A 503 30.13 -2.60 14.60
N ASP A 504 30.78 -2.27 13.47
CA ASP A 504 32.14 -1.75 13.47
C ASP A 504 32.19 -0.27 13.89
N TYR A 505 31.09 0.50 13.71
CA TYR A 505 31.01 1.89 14.18
C TYR A 505 31.03 2.01 15.72
N TYR A 506 30.62 0.96 16.44
CA TYR A 506 30.64 0.90 17.90
C TYR A 506 31.97 0.39 18.48
N SER A 507 32.94 0.02 17.63
CA SER A 507 34.25 -0.48 18.08
C SER A 507 35.33 0.61 18.23
N MET A 508 35.02 1.88 17.92
CA MET A 508 35.97 3.01 17.97
C MET A 508 35.60 4.15 18.95
N GLN A 509 34.73 3.90 19.94
CA GLN A 509 34.52 4.83 21.06
C GLN A 509 35.16 4.33 22.36
#